data_AF-A0A8H4BAW7-F1
#
_entry.id   AF-A0A8H4BAW7-F1
#
_cell.length_a   1.000
_cell.length_b   1.000
_cell.length_c   1.000
_cell.angle_alpha   90.00
_cell.angle_beta   90.00
_cell.angle_gamma   90.00
#
_symmetry.space_group_name_H-M   'P 1'
#
loop_
_entity.id
_entity.type
_entity.pdbx_description
1 polymer ?
#
loop_
_entity_poly.entity_id
_entity_poly.type
_entity_poly.pdbx_seq_one_letter_code
_entity_poly.pdbx_strand_id
1 'polypeptide(L)'
;MKSGQDHSSSNPFVDPEKTLLCDISYLKDIFPDPQCSFSLLRLLSMMMLHPKRFLKLFLADNLHDIGAKKSPAYVAISAPEKQTIGFISLRLAPPVKIRRLQDVRDIFLNHEFLRLLMLVAWLVLCGFIETFMAQLSDIRYHAGPAISKHPLRDLLHDAFPLVADTQIVNYLLTTTIVYTVAGFAIQSPDWTTRFMILRRWAFIMGFIYVFRGITLLVTTLPSSLIDECRPPEIELTGTVAQRFGFIMEVIGGTALTCTDNIFSGHTSMMMSCCMIWRVHSRLRRPFSWMLYSVATAGILMILFTRFHYSIDVVLAIYITYTAWDTYLRYIQEASMRYMFGFTNHSTFDLFNTQIHTADAARMYEYLNWQPHPLGKKWMMWFFMYVDGLDIRLRALRVFDEHGVWQQKNKPASMTEKKHSTIQPIV
;
A
#
# COMPACT_ATOMS: atom_id res chain seq x y z
N MET A 1 35.73 -17.42 -79.00
CA MET A 1 36.42 -16.52 -78.06
C MET A 1 35.56 -16.48 -76.80
N LYS A 2 35.83 -17.29 -75.75
CA LYS A 2 36.71 -17.00 -74.56
C LYS A 2 36.36 -15.64 -73.93
N SER A 3 36.10 -15.46 -72.63
CA SER A 3 36.09 -16.24 -71.37
C SER A 3 35.10 -15.52 -70.40
N GLY A 4 34.50 -16.06 -69.33
CA GLY A 4 34.93 -17.03 -68.33
C GLY A 4 35.59 -16.33 -67.13
N GLN A 5 34.84 -16.08 -66.04
CA GLN A 5 35.33 -16.15 -64.64
C GLN A 5 34.22 -15.93 -63.59
N ASP A 6 34.04 -16.95 -62.74
CA ASP A 6 33.39 -16.93 -61.42
C ASP A 6 34.28 -16.23 -60.38
N HIS A 7 33.68 -15.61 -59.35
CA HIS A 7 33.92 -15.97 -57.95
C HIS A 7 33.04 -15.17 -56.96
N SER A 8 32.50 -15.92 -55.99
CA SER A 8 31.82 -15.51 -54.78
C SER A 8 32.67 -14.65 -53.82
N SER A 9 32.07 -13.68 -53.13
CA SER A 9 32.40 -13.41 -51.73
C SER A 9 31.30 -12.66 -50.98
N SER A 10 31.16 -13.06 -49.72
CA SER A 10 30.14 -12.81 -48.71
C SER A 10 30.11 -11.39 -48.14
N ASN A 11 28.91 -10.82 -48.01
CA ASN A 11 28.62 -9.72 -47.07
C ASN A 11 28.51 -10.28 -45.64
N PRO A 12 29.20 -9.71 -44.63
CA PRO A 12 29.01 -10.11 -43.24
C PRO A 12 27.71 -9.50 -42.68
N PHE A 13 26.80 -10.38 -42.29
CA PHE A 13 25.64 -10.05 -41.47
C PHE A 13 26.15 -9.64 -40.08
N VAL A 14 25.85 -8.40 -39.69
CA VAL A 14 26.15 -7.86 -38.36
C VAL A 14 25.14 -8.46 -37.36
N ASP A 15 25.65 -9.27 -36.44
CA ASP A 15 24.90 -9.88 -35.35
C ASP A 15 24.84 -8.89 -34.16
N PRO A 16 23.66 -8.41 -33.72
CA PRO A 16 23.58 -7.35 -32.70
C PRO A 16 23.71 -7.83 -31.24
N GLU A 17 24.19 -9.05 -31.00
CA GLU A 17 24.21 -9.67 -29.65
C GLU A 17 25.54 -9.53 -28.88
N LYS A 18 26.52 -8.74 -29.37
CA LYS A 18 27.83 -8.59 -28.72
C LYS A 18 28.31 -7.14 -28.58
N THR A 19 27.52 -6.27 -27.96
CA THR A 19 28.04 -4.96 -27.52
C THR A 19 27.35 -4.45 -26.25
N LEU A 20 27.44 -5.18 -25.14
CA LEU A 20 27.21 -4.59 -23.81
C LEU A 20 27.87 -5.41 -22.68
N LEU A 21 29.16 -5.71 -22.85
CA LEU A 21 30.03 -6.07 -21.72
C LEU A 21 30.69 -4.77 -21.24
N CYS A 22 30.04 -4.06 -20.32
CA CYS A 22 30.70 -3.00 -19.56
C CYS A 22 31.77 -3.64 -18.67
N ASP A 23 32.98 -3.09 -18.74
CA ASP A 23 34.15 -3.37 -17.91
C ASP A 23 33.79 -3.47 -16.41
N ILE A 24 33.90 -4.69 -15.85
CA ILE A 24 33.76 -4.97 -14.40
C ILE A 24 35.10 -4.72 -13.66
N SER A 25 36.06 -4.11 -14.35
CA SER A 25 37.42 -3.84 -13.87
C SER A 25 37.47 -2.88 -12.67
N TYR A 26 36.46 -2.02 -12.49
CA TYR A 26 36.40 -1.02 -11.41
C TYR A 26 35.83 -1.52 -10.07
N LEU A 27 35.24 -2.72 -10.00
CA LEU A 27 34.62 -3.24 -8.77
C LEU A 27 35.59 -4.00 -7.86
N LYS A 28 36.82 -4.27 -8.32
CA LYS A 28 37.84 -4.98 -7.53
C LYS A 28 38.46 -4.14 -6.42
N ASP A 29 38.43 -2.81 -6.54
CA ASP A 29 39.15 -1.91 -5.62
C ASP A 29 38.34 -1.51 -4.38
N ILE A 30 37.07 -1.92 -4.28
CA ILE A 30 36.15 -1.49 -3.20
C ILE A 30 35.95 -2.55 -2.10
N PHE A 31 36.28 -3.83 -2.35
CA PHE A 31 36.03 -4.92 -1.40
C PHE A 31 37.24 -5.87 -1.29
N PRO A 32 37.99 -5.86 -0.16
CA PRO A 32 39.25 -6.58 -0.03
C PRO A 32 39.11 -8.09 0.24
N ASP A 33 37.89 -8.64 0.24
CA ASP A 33 37.64 -10.05 0.61
C ASP A 33 37.13 -10.90 -0.59
N PRO A 34 37.95 -11.82 -1.14
CA PRO A 34 37.65 -12.52 -2.40
C PRO A 34 36.47 -13.49 -2.32
N GLN A 35 36.10 -13.97 -1.13
CA GLN A 35 34.96 -14.89 -0.97
C GLN A 35 33.60 -14.17 -1.02
N CYS A 36 33.52 -12.94 -0.49
CA CYS A 36 32.29 -12.15 -0.50
C CYS A 36 31.99 -11.59 -1.90
N SER A 37 33.04 -11.18 -2.61
CA SER A 37 32.96 -10.68 -4.00
C SER A 37 32.42 -11.72 -4.98
N PHE A 38 32.82 -12.99 -4.86
CA PHE A 38 32.33 -14.08 -5.70
C PHE A 38 30.84 -14.39 -5.49
N SER A 39 30.34 -14.26 -4.26
CA SER A 39 28.94 -14.49 -3.92
C SER A 39 28.05 -13.35 -4.43
N LEU A 40 28.51 -12.11 -4.28
CA LEU A 40 27.81 -10.91 -4.77
C LEU A 40 27.79 -10.86 -6.31
N LEU A 41 28.92 -11.15 -6.99
CA LEU A 41 28.97 -11.25 -8.45
C LEU A 41 28.09 -12.39 -8.98
N ARG A 42 28.02 -13.54 -8.30
CA ARG A 42 27.10 -14.63 -8.67
C ARG A 42 25.63 -14.25 -8.49
N LEU A 43 25.28 -13.54 -7.42
CA LEU A 43 23.94 -13.02 -7.20
C LEU A 43 23.56 -11.99 -8.28
N LEU A 44 24.43 -11.03 -8.58
CA LEU A 44 24.25 -10.03 -9.63
C LEU A 44 24.16 -10.67 -11.02
N SER A 45 25.01 -11.66 -11.30
CA SER A 45 24.99 -12.46 -12.53
C SER A 45 23.69 -13.27 -12.67
N MET A 46 23.23 -13.95 -11.61
CA MET A 46 21.92 -14.63 -11.60
C MET A 46 20.75 -13.67 -11.75
N MET A 47 20.83 -12.46 -11.19
CA MET A 47 19.81 -11.42 -11.29
C MET A 47 19.69 -10.91 -12.73
N MET A 48 20.80 -10.75 -13.45
CA MET A 48 20.82 -10.30 -14.85
C MET A 48 20.51 -11.40 -15.86
N LEU A 49 21.04 -12.62 -15.68
CA LEU A 49 20.87 -13.73 -16.64
C LEU A 49 19.55 -14.50 -16.46
N HIS A 50 19.04 -14.62 -15.23
CA HIS A 50 17.85 -15.43 -14.94
C HIS A 50 16.92 -14.79 -13.87
N PRO A 51 16.31 -13.64 -14.16
CA PRO A 51 15.49 -12.89 -13.20
C PRO A 51 14.33 -13.71 -12.63
N LYS A 52 13.75 -14.63 -13.43
CA LYS A 52 12.64 -15.50 -12.99
C LYS A 52 13.06 -16.62 -12.02
N ARG A 53 14.29 -17.13 -12.12
CA ARG A 53 14.82 -18.13 -11.16
C ARG A 53 15.29 -17.46 -9.89
N PHE A 54 15.90 -16.29 -10.01
CA PHE A 54 16.31 -15.45 -8.88
C PHE A 54 15.12 -15.02 -8.02
N LEU A 55 14.04 -14.51 -8.63
CA LEU A 55 12.83 -14.11 -7.90
C LEU A 55 12.16 -15.27 -7.14
N LYS A 56 12.20 -16.49 -7.71
CA LYS A 56 11.68 -17.69 -7.05
C LYS A 56 12.40 -18.06 -5.75
N LEU A 57 13.67 -17.68 -5.61
CA LEU A 57 14.45 -17.96 -4.39
C LEU A 57 13.96 -17.15 -3.18
N PHE A 58 13.36 -16.00 -3.44
CA PHE A 58 12.92 -15.05 -2.41
C PHE A 58 11.41 -15.11 -2.12
N LEU A 59 10.63 -15.73 -3.00
CA LEU A 59 9.20 -15.94 -2.80
C LEU A 59 8.95 -17.00 -1.72
N ALA A 60 7.89 -16.82 -0.93
CA ALA A 60 7.52 -17.75 0.13
C ALA A 60 6.94 -19.06 -0.43
N ASP A 61 7.31 -20.18 0.18
CA ASP A 61 6.92 -21.52 -0.31
C ASP A 61 5.41 -21.79 -0.12
N ASN A 62 4.81 -21.20 0.93
CA ASN A 62 3.38 -21.27 1.25
C ASN A 62 2.46 -20.48 0.29
N LEU A 63 3.01 -19.76 -0.70
CA LEU A 63 2.21 -19.10 -1.74
C LEU A 63 1.40 -20.10 -2.58
N HIS A 64 1.80 -21.38 -2.60
CA HIS A 64 1.05 -22.43 -3.29
C HIS A 64 -0.31 -22.68 -2.63
N ASP A 65 -0.34 -22.76 -1.30
CA ASP A 65 -1.51 -23.16 -0.54
C ASP A 65 -2.60 -22.08 -0.54
N ILE A 66 -2.20 -20.82 -0.70
CA ILE A 66 -3.10 -19.66 -0.83
C ILE A 66 -3.35 -19.25 -2.29
N GLY A 67 -2.90 -20.04 -3.28
CA GLY A 67 -3.13 -19.76 -4.71
C GLY A 67 -2.42 -18.50 -5.27
N ALA A 68 -1.58 -17.84 -4.46
CA ALA A 68 -0.99 -16.54 -4.78
C ALA A 68 0.28 -16.63 -5.65
N LYS A 69 0.56 -17.74 -6.35
CA LYS A 69 1.73 -17.89 -7.24
C LYS A 69 1.58 -17.15 -8.58
N LYS A 70 0.37 -17.12 -9.15
CA LYS A 70 0.06 -16.45 -10.42
C LYS A 70 -0.59 -15.08 -10.17
N SER A 71 -0.60 -14.22 -11.19
CA SER A 71 -1.32 -12.95 -11.14
C SER A 71 -2.82 -13.19 -10.86
N PRO A 72 -3.42 -12.50 -9.87
CA PRO A 72 -4.87 -12.60 -9.62
C PRO A 72 -5.71 -12.20 -10.83
N ALA A 73 -5.17 -11.35 -11.73
CA ALA A 73 -5.84 -10.90 -12.94
C ALA A 73 -6.07 -12.01 -13.98
N TYR A 74 -5.47 -13.20 -13.83
CA TYR A 74 -5.73 -14.33 -14.75
C TYR A 74 -7.16 -14.88 -14.68
N VAL A 75 -7.85 -14.72 -13.54
CA VAL A 75 -9.24 -15.19 -13.36
C VAL A 75 -10.25 -14.22 -13.99
N ALA A 76 -9.83 -12.99 -14.27
CA ALA A 76 -10.69 -11.93 -14.76
C ALA A 76 -10.95 -12.08 -16.28
N ILE A 77 -12.01 -12.81 -16.62
CA ILE A 77 -12.40 -13.17 -18.00
C ILE A 77 -12.65 -11.92 -18.86
N SER A 78 -13.36 -10.93 -18.31
CA SER A 78 -13.71 -9.68 -19.00
C SER A 78 -12.74 -8.52 -18.71
N ALA A 79 -11.59 -8.78 -18.08
CA ALA A 79 -10.56 -7.74 -17.84
C ALA A 79 -10.16 -6.89 -19.07
N PRO A 80 -10.05 -7.45 -20.30
CA PRO A 80 -9.72 -6.65 -21.48
C PRO A 80 -10.91 -5.90 -22.08
N GLU A 81 -12.14 -6.19 -21.66
CA GLU A 81 -13.35 -5.55 -22.19
C GLU A 81 -13.40 -4.07 -21.76
N LYS A 82 -13.90 -3.21 -22.66
CA LYS A 82 -14.21 -1.82 -22.34
C LYS A 82 -15.60 -1.78 -21.75
N GLN A 83 -15.74 -1.15 -20.59
CA GLN A 83 -17.03 -0.91 -19.97
C GLN A 83 -17.16 0.57 -19.62
N THR A 84 -18.38 1.07 -19.72
CA THR A 84 -18.71 2.45 -19.32
C THR A 84 -19.06 2.44 -17.83
N ILE A 85 -18.22 3.05 -17.00
CA ILE A 85 -18.49 3.25 -15.57
C ILE A 85 -18.74 4.75 -15.38
N GLY A 86 -19.97 5.11 -15.02
CA GLY A 86 -20.40 6.51 -15.00
C GLY A 86 -20.44 7.08 -16.42
N PHE A 87 -19.58 8.05 -16.71
CA PHE A 87 -19.49 8.72 -18.03
C PHE A 87 -18.25 8.32 -18.84
N ILE A 88 -17.41 7.43 -18.31
CA ILE A 88 -16.09 7.12 -18.88
C ILE A 88 -16.07 5.69 -19.39
N SER A 89 -15.76 5.52 -20.68
CA SER A 89 -15.58 4.20 -21.31
C SER A 89 -14.09 3.87 -21.42
N LEU A 90 -13.64 2.96 -20.57
CA LEU A 90 -12.25 2.50 -20.51
C LEU A 90 -12.20 0.99 -20.31
N ARG A 91 -11.01 0.43 -20.52
CA ARG A 91 -10.72 -0.96 -20.17
C ARG A 91 -10.85 -1.16 -18.66
N LEU A 92 -11.40 -2.28 -18.22
CA LEU A 92 -11.55 -2.56 -16.79
C LEU A 92 -10.20 -2.66 -16.08
N ALA A 93 -9.29 -3.49 -16.57
CA ALA A 93 -8.00 -3.76 -15.92
C ALA A 93 -6.81 -3.69 -16.90
N PRO A 94 -5.59 -3.36 -16.40
CA PRO A 94 -4.39 -3.29 -17.24
C PRO A 94 -4.00 -4.67 -17.82
N PRO A 95 -3.24 -4.69 -18.93
CA PRO A 95 -2.76 -5.94 -19.52
C PRO A 95 -1.80 -6.68 -18.57
N VAL A 96 -2.00 -8.00 -18.42
CA VAL A 96 -1.19 -8.85 -17.54
C VAL A 96 0.26 -9.02 -18.03
N LYS A 97 0.48 -8.96 -19.35
CA LYS A 97 1.80 -9.03 -19.98
C LYS A 97 1.94 -7.93 -21.03
N ILE A 98 3.08 -7.25 -21.03
CA ILE A 98 3.45 -6.27 -22.04
C ILE A 98 4.09 -7.03 -23.21
N ARG A 99 3.50 -6.94 -24.40
CA ARG A 99 4.04 -7.53 -25.64
C ARG A 99 4.28 -6.47 -26.72
N ARG A 100 3.47 -5.41 -26.74
CA ARG A 100 3.50 -4.33 -27.73
C ARG A 100 3.59 -2.97 -27.03
N LEU A 101 4.08 -1.95 -27.74
CA LEU A 101 4.09 -0.56 -27.25
C LEU A 101 2.68 -0.04 -26.91
N GLN A 102 1.65 -0.52 -27.61
CA GLN A 102 0.25 -0.21 -27.31
C GLN A 102 -0.16 -0.71 -25.91
N ASP A 103 0.40 -1.82 -25.43
CA ASP A 103 0.10 -2.33 -24.09
C ASP A 103 0.60 -1.38 -23.00
N VAL A 104 1.67 -0.61 -23.27
CA VAL A 104 2.17 0.41 -22.34
C VAL A 104 1.17 1.54 -22.19
N ARG A 105 0.54 1.96 -23.30
CA ARG A 105 -0.55 2.94 -23.26
C ARG A 105 -1.76 2.40 -22.51
N ASP A 106 -2.09 1.13 -22.72
CA ASP A 106 -3.23 0.47 -22.07
C ASP A 106 -3.04 0.24 -20.56
N ILE A 107 -1.81 0.30 -20.04
CA ILE A 107 -1.53 0.34 -18.59
C ILE A 107 -2.06 1.62 -17.94
N PHE A 108 -2.12 2.72 -18.70
CA PHE A 108 -2.61 4.01 -18.20
C PHE A 108 -4.07 4.27 -18.60
N LEU A 109 -4.54 3.69 -19.72
CA LEU A 109 -5.93 3.83 -20.19
C LEU A 109 -6.86 2.72 -19.65
N ASN A 110 -7.00 2.64 -18.33
CA ASN A 110 -7.93 1.73 -17.67
C ASN A 110 -8.55 2.34 -16.41
N HIS A 111 -9.69 1.77 -15.98
CA HIS A 111 -10.44 2.21 -14.80
C HIS A 111 -9.63 2.05 -13.50
N GLU A 112 -8.81 1.01 -13.39
CA GLU A 112 -7.94 0.78 -12.23
C GLU A 112 -6.92 1.92 -12.03
N PHE A 113 -6.32 2.41 -13.12
CA PHE A 113 -5.36 3.52 -13.12
C PHE A 113 -6.04 4.87 -12.93
N LEU A 114 -7.18 5.11 -13.58
CA LEU A 114 -7.99 6.31 -13.34
C LEU A 114 -8.35 6.43 -11.85
N ARG A 115 -8.76 5.33 -11.24
CA ARG A 115 -9.08 5.32 -9.82
C ARG A 115 -7.85 5.55 -8.94
N LEU A 116 -6.68 5.06 -9.36
CA LEU A 116 -5.43 5.40 -8.68
C LEU A 116 -5.15 6.90 -8.73
N LEU A 117 -5.33 7.55 -9.89
CA LEU A 117 -5.14 8.99 -10.02
C LEU A 117 -6.08 9.77 -9.10
N MET A 118 -7.36 9.37 -9.01
CA MET A 118 -8.32 9.98 -8.08
C MET A 118 -7.87 9.83 -6.62
N LEU A 119 -7.32 8.68 -6.24
CA LEU A 119 -6.88 8.42 -4.87
C LEU A 119 -5.54 9.10 -4.53
N VAL A 120 -4.67 9.31 -5.52
CA VAL A 120 -3.49 10.17 -5.36
C VAL A 120 -3.92 11.62 -5.18
N ALA A 121 -4.88 12.12 -5.96
CA ALA A 121 -5.44 13.45 -5.77
C ALA A 121 -6.11 13.62 -4.39
N TRP A 122 -6.83 12.60 -3.91
CA TRP A 122 -7.36 12.54 -2.54
C TRP A 122 -6.27 12.66 -1.49
N LEU A 123 -5.19 11.88 -1.60
CA LEU A 123 -4.07 11.92 -0.66
C LEU A 123 -3.43 13.32 -0.62
N VAL A 124 -3.19 13.92 -1.79
CA VAL A 124 -2.63 15.28 -1.90
C VAL A 124 -3.56 16.30 -1.26
N LEU A 125 -4.87 16.24 -1.55
CA LEU A 125 -5.87 17.11 -0.92
C LEU A 125 -5.89 16.96 0.60
N CYS A 126 -5.82 15.73 1.12
CA CYS A 126 -5.79 15.47 2.55
C CYS A 126 -4.52 16.02 3.21
N GLY A 127 -3.36 15.90 2.56
CA GLY A 127 -2.11 16.50 3.03
C GLY A 127 -2.16 18.03 3.06
N PHE A 128 -2.82 18.66 2.08
CA PHE A 128 -3.09 20.09 2.12
C PHE A 128 -3.99 20.49 3.31
N ILE A 129 -5.06 19.74 3.56
CA ILE A 129 -5.96 19.98 4.70
C ILE A 129 -5.21 19.85 6.03
N GLU A 130 -4.42 18.79 6.18
CA GLU A 130 -3.59 18.55 7.36
C GLU A 130 -2.60 19.70 7.60
N THR A 131 -1.84 20.08 6.57
CA THR A 131 -0.83 21.14 6.70
C THR A 131 -1.49 22.49 7.01
N PHE A 132 -2.65 22.78 6.40
CA PHE A 132 -3.42 23.98 6.72
C PHE A 132 -3.89 23.98 8.18
N MET A 133 -4.38 22.86 8.70
CA MET A 133 -4.76 22.72 10.11
C MET A 133 -3.56 22.85 11.05
N ALA A 134 -2.39 22.33 10.66
CA ALA A 134 -1.14 22.47 11.41
C ALA A 134 -0.71 23.95 11.50
N GLN A 135 -0.78 24.70 10.39
CA GLN A 135 -0.49 26.14 10.39
C GLN A 135 -1.43 26.93 11.31
N LEU A 136 -2.72 26.59 11.32
CA LEU A 136 -3.68 27.21 12.25
C LEU A 136 -3.32 26.92 13.71
N SER A 137 -2.86 25.70 13.99
CA SER A 137 -2.33 25.32 15.31
C SER A 137 -1.09 26.14 15.68
N ASP A 138 -0.14 26.31 14.77
CA ASP A 138 1.07 27.12 14.98
C ASP A 138 0.75 28.60 15.25
N ILE A 139 -0.21 29.18 14.54
CA ILE A 139 -0.70 30.55 14.79
C ILE A 139 -1.32 30.67 16.20
N ARG A 140 -2.14 29.69 16.59
CA ARG A 140 -2.75 29.62 17.92
C ARG A 140 -1.70 29.47 19.02
N TYR A 141 -0.67 28.66 18.79
CA TYR A 141 0.45 28.48 19.70
C TYR A 141 1.27 29.75 19.88
N HIS A 142 1.55 30.46 18.78
CA HIS A 142 2.27 31.72 18.83
C HIS A 142 1.54 32.77 19.70
N ALA A 143 0.22 32.87 19.57
CA ALA A 143 -0.63 33.77 20.35
C ALA A 143 -0.76 33.39 21.83
N GLY A 144 -0.39 32.17 22.21
CA GLY A 144 -0.44 31.70 23.60
C GLY A 144 0.64 32.30 24.51
N PRO A 145 0.42 32.29 25.84
CA PRO A 145 1.41 32.76 26.81
C PRO A 145 2.69 31.93 26.80
N ALA A 146 3.83 32.53 27.18
CA ALA A 146 5.13 31.84 27.16
C ALA A 146 5.17 30.60 28.06
N ILE A 147 4.45 30.61 29.19
CA ILE A 147 4.44 29.50 30.15
C ILE A 147 3.89 28.18 29.58
N SER A 148 3.06 28.25 28.53
CA SER A 148 2.52 27.07 27.84
C SER A 148 3.44 26.53 26.73
N LYS A 149 4.63 27.13 26.55
CA LYS A 149 5.58 26.78 25.48
C LYS A 149 6.71 25.84 25.92
N HIS A 150 6.73 25.46 27.20
CA HIS A 150 7.69 24.50 27.73
C HIS A 150 7.28 23.05 27.42
N PRO A 151 8.24 22.14 27.13
CA PRO A 151 7.96 20.73 26.88
C PRO A 151 7.21 20.05 28.03
N LEU A 152 6.28 19.16 27.69
CA LEU A 152 5.60 18.33 28.70
C LEU A 152 6.55 17.22 29.20
N ARG A 153 6.28 16.74 30.42
CA ARG A 153 6.95 15.55 30.92
C ARG A 153 6.47 14.30 30.20
N ASP A 154 7.41 13.48 29.79
CA ASP A 154 7.18 12.21 29.12
C ASP A 154 8.04 11.11 29.77
N LEU A 155 7.38 10.01 30.13
CA LEU A 155 8.01 8.92 30.85
C LEU A 155 9.21 8.31 30.09
N LEU A 156 9.11 8.21 28.77
CA LEU A 156 10.17 7.64 27.93
C LEU A 156 11.32 8.64 27.73
N HIS A 157 11.03 9.95 27.68
CA HIS A 157 12.07 10.97 27.63
C HIS A 157 12.86 11.08 28.95
N ASP A 158 12.20 10.80 30.09
CA ASP A 158 12.84 10.73 31.41
C ASP A 158 13.65 9.44 31.60
N ALA A 159 13.19 8.33 31.02
CA ALA A 159 13.82 7.01 31.17
C ALA A 159 15.08 6.81 30.29
N PHE A 160 15.18 7.50 29.15
CA PHE A 160 16.24 7.30 28.16
C PHE A 160 17.04 8.57 27.87
N PRO A 161 18.35 8.45 27.58
CA PRO A 161 19.19 9.60 27.23
C PRO A 161 18.78 10.20 25.88
N LEU A 162 18.97 11.52 25.75
CA LEU A 162 18.75 12.25 24.51
C LEU A 162 19.79 11.85 23.45
N VAL A 163 19.30 11.51 22.27
CA VAL A 163 20.11 11.40 21.04
C VAL A 163 20.02 12.74 20.30
N ALA A 164 21.15 13.42 20.13
CA ALA A 164 21.18 14.77 19.55
C ALA A 164 20.91 14.81 18.03
N ASP A 165 21.25 13.74 17.30
CA ASP A 165 21.03 13.68 15.86
C ASP A 165 19.58 13.29 15.54
N THR A 166 18.77 14.29 15.18
CA THR A 166 17.38 14.09 14.77
C THR A 166 17.23 13.60 13.33
N GLN A 167 18.25 13.76 12.48
CA GLN A 167 18.19 13.38 11.06
C GLN A 167 18.13 11.87 10.86
N ILE A 168 18.63 11.11 11.84
CA ILE A 168 18.53 9.64 11.86
C ILE A 168 17.09 9.16 11.69
N VAL A 169 16.10 9.90 12.23
CA VAL A 169 14.67 9.59 12.09
C VAL A 169 14.25 9.65 10.62
N ASN A 170 14.63 10.71 9.91
CA ASN A 170 14.31 10.91 8.49
C ASN A 170 15.03 9.89 7.60
N TYR A 171 16.27 9.53 7.92
CA TYR A 171 16.98 8.47 7.20
C TYR A 171 16.31 7.10 7.37
N LEU A 172 15.89 6.73 8.58
CA LEU A 172 15.20 5.48 8.84
C LEU A 172 13.81 5.45 8.20
N LEU A 173 13.09 6.58 8.21
CA LEU A 173 11.81 6.73 7.51
C LEU A 173 11.99 6.51 6.01
N THR A 174 12.90 7.28 5.40
CA THR A 174 13.18 7.21 3.96
C THR A 174 13.62 5.81 3.57
N THR A 175 14.48 5.16 4.36
CA THR A 175 14.89 3.76 4.15
C THR A 175 13.69 2.83 4.16
N THR A 176 12.76 2.98 5.10
CA THR A 176 11.54 2.16 5.21
C THR A 176 10.64 2.33 3.98
N ILE A 177 10.49 3.56 3.49
CA ILE A 177 9.70 3.89 2.29
C ILE A 177 10.34 3.29 1.04
N VAL A 178 11.64 3.56 0.81
CA VAL A 178 12.37 3.09 -0.37
C VAL A 178 12.39 1.56 -0.40
N TYR A 179 12.63 0.91 0.73
CA TYR A 179 12.60 -0.54 0.85
C TYR A 179 11.21 -1.11 0.49
N THR A 180 10.14 -0.45 0.92
CA THR A 180 8.77 -0.85 0.59
C THR A 180 8.47 -0.66 -0.90
N VAL A 181 8.77 0.50 -1.47
CA VAL A 181 8.55 0.78 -2.89
C VAL A 181 9.33 -0.21 -3.77
N ALA A 182 10.62 -0.42 -3.49
CA ALA A 182 11.46 -1.36 -4.22
C ALA A 182 10.97 -2.81 -4.06
N GLY A 183 10.66 -3.22 -2.83
CA GLY A 183 10.15 -4.56 -2.52
C GLY A 183 8.86 -4.87 -3.28
N PHE A 184 7.90 -3.93 -3.30
CA PHE A 184 6.63 -4.09 -4.02
C PHE A 184 6.74 -3.95 -5.54
N ALA A 185 7.67 -3.14 -6.05
CA ALA A 185 7.98 -3.13 -7.48
C ALA A 185 8.46 -4.52 -7.95
N ILE A 186 9.29 -5.20 -7.14
CA ILE A 186 9.88 -6.51 -7.45
C ILE A 186 8.91 -7.68 -7.22
N GLN A 187 8.20 -7.73 -6.09
CA GLN A 187 7.38 -8.90 -5.71
C GLN A 187 5.96 -8.91 -6.32
N SER A 188 5.46 -7.75 -6.76
CA SER A 188 4.09 -7.65 -7.28
C SER A 188 3.98 -8.35 -8.65
N PRO A 189 3.02 -9.28 -8.82
CA PRO A 189 2.93 -10.12 -10.02
C PRO A 189 2.48 -9.36 -11.28
N ASP A 190 1.69 -8.30 -11.14
CA ASP A 190 1.06 -7.56 -12.23
C ASP A 190 0.73 -6.11 -11.81
N TRP A 191 0.40 -5.29 -12.80
CA TRP A 191 0.05 -3.88 -12.60
C TRP A 191 -1.25 -3.67 -11.83
N THR A 192 -2.23 -4.58 -11.94
CA THR A 192 -3.47 -4.51 -11.17
C THR A 192 -3.19 -4.60 -9.67
N THR A 193 -2.32 -5.52 -9.26
CA THR A 193 -1.90 -5.67 -7.86
C THR A 193 -1.14 -4.44 -7.36
N ARG A 194 -0.25 -3.88 -8.19
CA ARG A 194 0.49 -2.66 -7.85
C ARG A 194 -0.45 -1.47 -7.62
N PHE A 195 -1.39 -1.24 -8.54
CA PHE A 195 -2.37 -0.16 -8.42
C PHE A 195 -3.30 -0.37 -7.24
N MET A 196 -3.72 -1.61 -6.96
CA MET A 196 -4.53 -1.93 -5.79
C MET A 196 -3.82 -1.54 -4.49
N ILE A 197 -2.56 -1.96 -4.30
CA ILE A 197 -1.81 -1.66 -3.07
C ILE A 197 -1.65 -0.15 -2.89
N LEU A 198 -1.29 0.57 -3.97
CA LEU A 198 -1.13 2.03 -3.93
C LEU A 198 -2.45 2.75 -3.62
N ARG A 199 -3.58 2.32 -4.19
CA ARG A 199 -4.90 2.89 -3.88
C ARG A 199 -5.28 2.70 -2.42
N ARG A 200 -5.09 1.50 -1.89
CA ARG A 200 -5.37 1.19 -0.47
C ARG A 200 -4.56 2.09 0.45
N TRP A 201 -3.25 2.16 0.20
CA TRP A 201 -2.35 2.99 0.99
C TRP A 201 -2.72 4.48 0.88
N ALA A 202 -2.91 5.02 -0.33
CA ALA A 202 -3.23 6.43 -0.53
C ALA A 202 -4.56 6.83 0.13
N PHE A 203 -5.58 5.97 0.06
CA PHE A 203 -6.85 6.22 0.72
C PHE A 203 -6.73 6.24 2.26
N ILE A 204 -6.13 5.20 2.83
CA ILE A 204 -5.98 5.05 4.28
C ILE A 204 -5.10 6.16 4.85
N MET A 205 -3.99 6.49 4.19
CA MET A 205 -3.12 7.59 4.59
C MET A 205 -3.82 8.95 4.50
N GLY A 206 -4.62 9.20 3.45
CA GLY A 206 -5.40 10.44 3.37
C GLY A 206 -6.36 10.60 4.54
N PHE A 207 -7.03 9.52 4.97
CA PHE A 207 -7.88 9.56 6.17
C PHE A 207 -7.09 9.81 7.45
N ILE A 208 -5.92 9.18 7.60
CA ILE A 208 -5.01 9.38 8.73
C ILE A 208 -4.55 10.85 8.81
N TYR A 209 -4.18 11.46 7.68
CA TYR A 209 -3.73 12.86 7.61
C TYR A 209 -4.83 13.84 8.01
N VAL A 210 -6.07 13.64 7.55
CA VAL A 210 -7.20 14.48 7.98
C VAL A 210 -7.46 14.34 9.48
N PHE A 211 -7.46 13.11 10.01
CA PHE A 211 -7.66 12.89 11.44
C PHE A 211 -6.55 13.53 12.28
N ARG A 212 -5.30 13.43 11.81
CA ARG A 212 -4.14 14.10 12.41
C ARG A 212 -4.27 15.62 12.39
N GLY A 213 -4.61 16.21 11.25
CA GLY A 213 -4.88 17.65 11.14
C GLY A 213 -5.92 18.13 12.14
N ILE A 214 -7.02 17.38 12.31
CA ILE A 214 -8.04 17.69 13.32
C ILE A 214 -7.45 17.64 14.73
N THR A 215 -6.66 16.61 15.07
CA THR A 215 -6.05 16.51 16.41
C THR A 215 -5.09 17.67 16.72
N LEU A 216 -4.26 18.07 15.74
CA LEU A 216 -3.35 19.21 15.84
C LEU A 216 -4.12 20.52 16.08
N LEU A 217 -5.21 20.74 15.34
CA LEU A 217 -6.03 21.94 15.46
C LEU A 217 -6.77 22.00 16.81
N VAL A 218 -7.35 20.88 17.24
CA VAL A 218 -8.15 20.82 18.47
C VAL A 218 -7.25 20.99 19.69
N THR A 219 -6.15 20.24 19.76
CA THR A 219 -5.22 20.25 20.90
C THR A 219 -3.80 20.54 20.44
N THR A 220 -3.35 21.76 20.72
CA THR A 220 -2.01 22.24 20.40
C THR A 220 -1.05 21.89 21.53
N LEU A 221 -0.04 21.08 21.26
CA LEU A 221 1.01 20.71 22.22
C LEU A 221 2.32 21.47 21.92
N PRO A 222 3.08 21.88 22.95
CA PRO A 222 4.40 22.49 22.77
C PRO A 222 5.40 21.44 22.27
N SER A 223 6.45 21.93 21.61
CA SER A 223 7.51 21.08 21.07
C SER A 223 8.18 20.24 22.15
N SER A 224 8.34 18.94 21.90
CA SER A 224 9.15 18.07 22.75
C SER A 224 10.65 18.24 22.52
N LEU A 225 11.02 18.81 21.37
CA LEU A 225 12.42 18.94 20.93
C LEU A 225 13.03 20.28 21.35
N ILE A 226 12.28 21.38 21.18
CA ILE A 226 12.79 22.75 21.33
C ILE A 226 11.98 23.49 22.38
N ASP A 227 12.64 23.91 23.46
CA ASP A 227 12.05 24.82 24.43
C ASP A 227 11.83 26.19 23.78
N GLU A 228 10.65 26.77 23.97
CA GLU A 228 10.22 28.03 23.33
C GLU A 228 10.31 28.05 21.78
N CYS A 229 9.91 26.95 21.12
CA CYS A 229 9.84 26.90 19.64
C CYS A 229 9.06 28.10 19.06
N ARG A 230 9.59 28.74 18.02
CA ARG A 230 8.92 29.83 17.29
C ARG A 230 8.55 29.35 15.89
N PRO A 231 7.27 29.42 15.48
CA PRO A 231 6.89 29.02 14.14
C PRO A 231 7.56 29.92 13.10
N PRO A 232 7.88 29.39 11.90
CA PRO A 232 8.54 30.15 10.85
C PRO A 232 7.79 31.44 10.49
N GLU A 233 8.51 32.54 10.26
CA GLU A 233 7.89 33.83 9.91
C GLU A 233 7.02 33.74 8.65
N ILE A 234 7.35 32.84 7.73
CA ILE A 234 6.57 32.61 6.50
C ILE A 234 5.13 32.16 6.80
N GLU A 235 4.92 31.40 7.87
CA GLU A 235 3.58 30.99 8.32
C GLU A 235 2.81 32.13 8.98
N LEU A 236 3.52 33.04 9.64
CA LEU A 236 2.96 34.14 10.42
C LEU A 236 2.63 35.36 9.54
N THR A 237 3.58 35.79 8.70
CA THR A 237 3.55 37.07 7.95
C THR A 237 3.67 36.88 6.43
N GLY A 238 3.94 35.66 5.96
CA GLY A 238 4.07 35.39 4.52
C GLY A 238 2.79 35.62 3.73
N THR A 239 2.94 36.02 2.48
CA THR A 239 1.83 36.10 1.51
C THR A 239 1.22 34.72 1.26
N VAL A 240 -0.01 34.66 0.73
CA VAL A 240 -0.70 33.39 0.42
C VAL A 240 0.16 32.47 -0.47
N ALA A 241 0.88 33.05 -1.44
CA ALA A 241 1.76 32.29 -2.32
C ALA A 241 2.99 31.70 -1.58
N GLN A 242 3.58 32.46 -0.65
CA GLN A 242 4.70 31.98 0.17
C GLN A 242 4.28 30.91 1.16
N ARG A 243 3.09 31.05 1.77
CA ARG A 243 2.50 30.00 2.62
C ARG A 243 2.23 28.72 1.84
N PHE A 244 1.75 28.85 0.61
CA PHE A 244 1.55 27.70 -0.28
C PHE A 244 2.87 27.02 -0.66
N GLY A 245 3.92 27.80 -0.95
CA GLY A 245 5.27 27.28 -1.16
C GLY A 245 5.81 26.53 0.07
N PHE A 246 5.62 27.09 1.26
CA PHE A 246 6.01 26.46 2.52
C PHE A 246 5.22 25.16 2.78
N ILE A 247 3.92 25.11 2.48
CA ILE A 247 3.13 23.87 2.56
C ILE A 247 3.76 22.78 1.67
N MET A 248 4.23 23.11 0.47
CA MET A 248 4.90 22.15 -0.41
C MET A 248 6.23 21.66 0.17
N GLU A 249 6.98 22.50 0.87
CA GLU A 249 8.22 22.13 1.58
C GLU A 249 7.93 21.23 2.80
N VAL A 250 6.88 21.51 3.57
CA VAL A 250 6.42 20.66 4.68
C VAL A 250 5.97 19.29 4.16
N ILE A 251 5.17 19.24 3.08
CA ILE A 251 4.79 18.00 2.41
C ILE A 251 6.02 17.26 1.89
N GLY A 252 7.03 17.99 1.41
CA GLY A 252 8.33 17.46 1.00
C GLY A 252 9.22 16.99 2.15
N GLY A 253 8.84 17.22 3.41
CA GLY A 253 9.58 16.83 4.60
C GLY A 253 10.82 17.68 4.88
N THR A 254 10.95 18.86 4.28
CA THR A 254 12.13 19.74 4.43
C THR A 254 11.95 20.85 5.47
N ALA A 255 10.73 21.07 5.94
CA ALA A 255 10.41 22.11 6.93
C ALA A 255 9.85 21.49 8.22
N LEU A 256 10.25 22.05 9.36
CA LEU A 256 9.85 21.61 10.71
C LEU A 256 8.82 22.60 11.28
N THR A 257 7.71 22.09 11.80
CA THR A 257 6.65 22.88 12.46
C THR A 257 6.75 22.74 13.98
N CYS A 258 6.29 23.75 14.73
CA CYS A 258 6.49 23.80 16.18
C CYS A 258 5.44 22.99 16.95
N THR A 259 4.21 22.92 16.45
CA THR A 259 3.08 22.27 17.13
C THR A 259 2.82 20.84 16.69
N ASP A 260 3.68 20.28 15.85
CA ASP A 260 3.59 18.90 15.36
C ASP A 260 4.04 17.86 16.39
N ASN A 261 3.32 17.81 17.51
CA ASN A 261 3.64 16.95 18.65
C ASN A 261 2.38 16.26 19.19
N ILE A 262 1.37 16.04 18.35
CA ILE A 262 0.25 15.14 18.65
C ILE A 262 -0.02 14.29 17.41
N PHE A 263 -0.02 12.97 17.59
CA PHE A 263 -0.19 11.98 16.53
C PHE A 263 0.95 12.02 15.47
N SER A 264 1.98 11.20 15.66
CA SER A 264 3.20 11.23 14.85
C SER A 264 3.00 10.77 13.40
N GLY A 265 3.28 11.65 12.44
CA GLY A 265 3.25 11.36 11.00
C GLY A 265 4.32 10.35 10.57
N HIS A 266 5.56 10.48 11.07
CA HIS A 266 6.65 9.53 10.79
C HIS A 266 6.30 8.11 11.23
N THR A 267 5.77 7.98 12.46
CA THR A 267 5.34 6.69 13.01
C THR A 267 4.21 6.09 12.18
N SER A 268 3.20 6.90 11.81
CA SER A 268 2.12 6.44 10.93
C SER A 268 2.61 5.97 9.57
N MET A 269 3.57 6.67 8.96
CA MET A 269 4.13 6.27 7.68
C MET A 269 4.92 4.95 7.79
N MET A 270 5.81 4.82 8.79
CA MET A 270 6.53 3.57 9.05
C MET A 270 5.58 2.39 9.34
N MET A 271 4.55 2.63 10.15
CA MET A 271 3.53 1.62 10.47
C MET A 271 2.70 1.25 9.24
N SER A 272 2.40 2.20 8.35
CA SER A 272 1.71 1.93 7.08
C SER A 272 2.55 1.02 6.17
N CYS A 273 3.86 1.23 6.10
CA CYS A 273 4.78 0.33 5.40
C CYS A 273 4.77 -1.07 6.01
N CYS A 274 4.80 -1.17 7.34
CA CYS A 274 4.69 -2.46 8.04
C CYS A 274 3.39 -3.19 7.70
N MET A 275 2.26 -2.47 7.66
CA MET A 275 0.97 -3.05 7.27
C MET A 275 0.94 -3.52 5.83
N ILE A 276 1.50 -2.75 4.89
CA ILE A 276 1.62 -3.16 3.49
C ILE A 276 2.40 -4.48 3.38
N TRP A 277 3.54 -4.59 4.05
CA TRP A 277 4.33 -5.82 4.05
C TRP A 277 3.61 -6.98 4.73
N ARG A 278 2.94 -6.73 5.85
CA ARG A 278 2.17 -7.76 6.57
C ARG A 278 1.06 -8.37 5.71
N VAL A 279 0.37 -7.54 4.93
CA VAL A 279 -0.84 -7.93 4.19
C VAL A 279 -0.52 -8.43 2.78
N HIS A 280 0.46 -7.82 2.11
CA HIS A 280 0.66 -8.01 0.67
C HIS A 280 2.00 -8.66 0.30
N SER A 281 2.91 -8.87 1.26
CA SER A 281 4.21 -9.48 0.96
C SER A 281 4.07 -10.92 0.49
N ARG A 282 4.76 -11.23 -0.61
CA ARG A 282 4.94 -12.57 -1.17
C ARG A 282 6.36 -13.10 -0.92
N LEU A 283 7.23 -12.28 -0.34
CA LEU A 283 8.59 -12.65 -0.01
C LEU A 283 8.63 -13.50 1.26
N ARG A 284 9.72 -14.25 1.42
CA ARG A 284 10.01 -15.01 2.64
C ARG A 284 10.02 -14.08 3.86
N ARG A 285 9.64 -14.62 5.02
CA ARG A 285 9.59 -13.91 6.31
C ARG A 285 10.80 -13.02 6.64
N PRO A 286 12.08 -13.40 6.40
CA PRO A 286 13.21 -12.54 6.71
C PRO A 286 13.17 -11.15 6.06
N PHE A 287 12.63 -11.01 4.84
CA PHE A 287 12.50 -9.70 4.19
C PHE A 287 11.51 -8.79 4.94
N SER A 288 10.42 -9.37 5.42
CA SER A 288 9.43 -8.63 6.20
C SER A 288 9.97 -8.29 7.59
N TRP A 289 10.72 -9.20 8.22
CA TRP A 289 11.38 -8.95 9.50
C TRP A 289 12.42 -7.85 9.41
N MET A 290 13.19 -7.77 8.33
CA MET A 290 14.16 -6.69 8.13
C MET A 290 13.46 -5.33 8.08
N LEU A 291 12.35 -5.21 7.33
CA LEU A 291 11.55 -3.99 7.35
C LEU A 291 11.04 -3.68 8.76
N TYR A 292 10.47 -4.66 9.47
CA TYR A 292 9.96 -4.44 10.83
C TYR A 292 11.06 -3.98 11.79
N SER A 293 12.28 -4.52 11.66
CA SER A 293 13.42 -4.07 12.46
C SER A 293 13.80 -2.63 12.15
N VAL A 294 13.89 -2.24 10.87
CA VAL A 294 14.21 -0.87 10.47
C VAL A 294 13.13 0.12 10.94
N ALA A 295 11.85 -0.24 10.77
CA ALA A 295 10.73 0.58 11.23
C ALA A 295 10.71 0.71 12.76
N THR A 296 10.96 -0.37 13.49
CA THR A 296 11.03 -0.35 14.96
C THR A 296 12.20 0.51 15.43
N ALA A 297 13.37 0.39 14.81
CA ALA A 297 14.52 1.26 15.09
C ALA A 297 14.18 2.73 14.83
N GLY A 298 13.49 3.03 13.73
CA GLY A 298 13.00 4.38 13.42
C GLY A 298 12.07 4.94 14.49
N ILE A 299 11.09 4.15 14.92
CA ILE A 299 10.15 4.53 15.99
C ILE A 299 10.86 4.75 17.33
N LEU A 300 11.84 3.91 17.68
CA LEU A 300 12.65 4.13 18.89
C LEU A 300 13.50 5.40 18.79
N MET A 301 14.09 5.68 17.63
CA MET A 301 14.85 6.91 17.41
C MET A 301 13.97 8.16 17.52
N ILE A 302 12.69 8.11 17.11
CA ILE A 302 11.74 9.21 17.32
C ILE A 302 11.64 9.55 18.82
N LEU A 303 11.57 8.54 19.68
CA LEU A 303 11.49 8.72 21.13
C LEU A 303 12.81 9.22 21.72
N PHE A 304 13.94 8.61 21.36
CA PHE A 304 15.24 8.94 21.94
C PHE A 304 15.78 10.30 21.49
N THR A 305 15.41 10.75 20.29
CA THR A 305 15.71 12.11 19.81
C THR A 305 14.74 13.15 20.36
N ARG A 306 13.72 12.73 21.12
CA ARG A 306 12.61 13.58 21.61
C ARG A 306 11.90 14.33 20.48
N PHE A 307 11.86 13.71 19.30
CA PHE A 307 11.23 14.28 18.12
C PHE A 307 9.70 14.30 18.26
N HIS A 308 9.13 13.33 18.98
CA HIS A 308 7.73 13.33 19.41
C HIS A 308 7.60 12.81 20.85
N TYR A 309 6.44 13.07 21.47
CA TYR A 309 6.07 12.43 22.72
C TYR A 309 5.73 10.95 22.51
N SER A 310 5.85 10.17 23.58
CA SER A 310 5.52 8.74 23.56
C SER A 310 4.04 8.49 23.24
N ILE A 311 3.15 9.35 23.72
CA ILE A 311 1.71 9.26 23.43
C ILE A 311 1.44 9.40 21.93
N ASP A 312 2.21 10.23 21.22
CA ASP A 312 2.05 10.46 19.78
C ASP A 312 2.36 9.20 18.99
N VAL A 313 3.39 8.48 19.42
CA VAL A 313 3.82 7.19 18.85
C VAL A 313 2.76 6.12 19.11
N VAL A 314 2.25 6.02 20.35
CA VAL A 314 1.21 5.03 20.72
C VAL A 314 -0.07 5.26 19.92
N LEU A 315 -0.53 6.51 19.85
CA LEU A 315 -1.71 6.89 19.07
C LEU A 315 -1.50 6.58 17.59
N ALA A 316 -0.33 6.93 17.03
CA ALA A 316 -0.02 6.67 15.64
C ALA A 316 -0.07 5.18 15.28
N ILE A 317 0.53 4.33 16.10
CA ILE A 317 0.51 2.87 15.92
C ILE A 317 -0.92 2.35 15.97
N TYR A 318 -1.68 2.72 17.01
CA TYR A 318 -3.05 2.24 17.21
C TYR A 318 -4.00 2.68 16.09
N ILE A 319 -4.03 3.97 15.75
CA ILE A 319 -4.91 4.53 14.72
C ILE A 319 -4.56 3.94 13.35
N THR A 320 -3.27 3.84 13.03
CA THR A 320 -2.84 3.30 11.73
C THR A 320 -3.21 1.83 11.61
N TYR A 321 -2.94 1.02 12.63
CA TYR A 321 -3.31 -0.39 12.64
C TYR A 321 -4.82 -0.60 12.51
N THR A 322 -5.62 0.12 13.30
CA THR A 322 -7.08 0.01 13.30
C THR A 322 -7.70 0.49 11.99
N ALA A 323 -7.16 1.55 11.36
CA ALA A 323 -7.61 2.01 10.05
C ALA A 323 -7.39 0.95 8.97
N TRP A 324 -6.20 0.32 8.94
CA TRP A 324 -5.90 -0.77 8.02
C TRP A 324 -6.78 -2.01 8.27
N ASP A 325 -6.91 -2.46 9.51
CA ASP A 325 -7.71 -3.64 9.88
C ASP A 325 -9.18 -3.43 9.52
N THR A 326 -9.75 -2.28 9.89
CA THR A 326 -11.14 -1.92 9.57
C THR A 326 -11.37 -1.91 8.07
N TYR A 327 -10.49 -1.25 7.30
CA TYR A 327 -10.59 -1.18 5.85
C TYR A 327 -10.59 -2.57 5.21
N LEU A 328 -9.64 -3.43 5.60
CA LEU A 328 -9.52 -4.77 5.02
C LEU A 328 -10.69 -5.69 5.37
N ARG A 329 -11.25 -5.57 6.58
CA ARG A 329 -12.47 -6.29 6.98
C ARG A 329 -13.66 -5.92 6.11
N TYR A 330 -13.85 -4.63 5.78
CA TYR A 330 -14.91 -4.21 4.86
C TYR A 330 -14.76 -4.82 3.47
N ILE A 331 -13.51 -4.91 2.97
CA ILE A 331 -13.25 -5.54 1.67
C ILE A 331 -13.51 -7.05 1.70
N GLN A 332 -13.13 -7.75 2.78
CA GLN A 332 -13.42 -9.17 2.96
C GLN A 332 -14.93 -9.43 3.02
N GLU A 333 -15.65 -8.65 3.81
CA GLU A 333 -17.12 -8.74 3.95
C GLU A 333 -17.82 -8.49 2.60
N ALA A 334 -17.43 -7.44 1.88
CA ALA A 334 -17.98 -7.13 0.56
C ALA A 334 -17.69 -8.28 -0.44
N SER A 335 -16.47 -8.83 -0.41
CA SER A 335 -16.08 -9.94 -1.29
C SER A 335 -16.94 -11.18 -1.03
N MET A 336 -17.13 -11.57 0.23
CA MET A 336 -17.99 -12.71 0.59
C MET A 336 -19.43 -12.47 0.16
N ARG A 337 -19.97 -11.28 0.47
CA ARG A 337 -21.35 -10.93 0.19
C ARG A 337 -21.69 -11.03 -1.29
N TYR A 338 -20.92 -10.38 -2.16
CA TYR A 338 -21.25 -10.32 -3.59
C TYR A 338 -20.84 -11.57 -4.37
N MET A 339 -19.79 -12.30 -3.94
CA MET A 339 -19.39 -13.54 -4.61
C MET A 339 -20.36 -14.70 -4.35
N PHE A 340 -20.92 -14.79 -3.14
CA PHE A 340 -21.81 -15.88 -2.76
C PHE A 340 -23.30 -15.49 -2.74
N GLY A 341 -23.59 -14.21 -2.97
CA GLY A 341 -24.95 -13.70 -3.07
C GLY A 341 -25.68 -13.61 -1.75
N PHE A 342 -24.94 -13.33 -0.69
CA PHE A 342 -25.55 -13.05 0.60
C PHE A 342 -26.18 -11.65 0.60
N THR A 343 -27.29 -11.53 1.31
CA THR A 343 -28.11 -10.33 1.47
C THR A 343 -27.48 -9.40 2.52
N ASN A 344 -28.25 -8.87 3.48
CA ASN A 344 -27.82 -7.81 4.38
C ASN A 344 -26.74 -8.23 5.37
N HIS A 345 -26.68 -9.52 5.72
CA HIS A 345 -25.80 -10.05 6.75
C HIS A 345 -25.11 -11.31 6.22
N SER A 346 -23.88 -11.20 5.71
CA SER A 346 -23.20 -12.34 5.08
C SER A 346 -23.02 -13.51 6.04
N THR A 347 -22.71 -13.20 7.30
CA THR A 347 -22.54 -14.18 8.37
C THR A 347 -23.85 -14.85 8.75
N PHE A 348 -24.95 -14.11 8.89
CA PHE A 348 -26.28 -14.69 9.15
C PHE A 348 -26.76 -15.58 8.00
N ASP A 349 -26.59 -15.12 6.76
CA ASP A 349 -26.98 -15.90 5.58
C ASP A 349 -26.11 -17.15 5.43
N LEU A 350 -24.82 -17.08 5.79
CA LEU A 350 -23.96 -18.25 5.88
C LEU A 350 -24.45 -19.24 6.95
N PHE A 351 -24.85 -18.75 8.13
CA PHE A 351 -25.44 -19.59 9.18
C PHE A 351 -26.71 -20.28 8.69
N ASN A 352 -27.63 -19.56 8.05
CA ASN A 352 -28.86 -20.14 7.50
C ASN A 352 -28.62 -21.14 6.38
N THR A 353 -27.55 -20.97 5.59
CA THR A 353 -27.22 -21.90 4.50
C THR A 353 -26.47 -23.14 4.96
N GLN A 354 -25.68 -23.07 6.03
CA GLN A 354 -24.90 -24.21 6.54
C GLN A 354 -25.62 -24.97 7.66
N ILE A 355 -26.44 -24.29 8.46
CA ILE A 355 -27.16 -24.87 9.59
C ILE A 355 -28.63 -24.94 9.21
N HIS A 356 -29.07 -26.10 8.71
CA HIS A 356 -30.45 -26.34 8.26
C HIS A 356 -31.45 -26.54 9.42
N THR A 357 -31.21 -25.93 10.58
CA THR A 357 -32.11 -26.03 11.75
C THR A 357 -32.88 -24.73 11.93
N ALA A 358 -34.12 -24.82 12.45
CA ALA A 358 -34.93 -23.64 12.78
C ALA A 358 -34.25 -22.69 13.81
N ASP A 359 -33.25 -23.19 14.54
CA ASP A 359 -32.50 -22.43 15.54
C ASP A 359 -31.28 -21.68 14.98
N ALA A 360 -30.98 -21.72 13.68
CA ALA A 360 -29.82 -21.04 13.11
C ALA A 360 -29.80 -19.53 13.41
N ALA A 361 -30.97 -18.89 13.36
CA ALA A 361 -31.13 -17.49 13.73
C ALA A 361 -30.87 -17.22 15.21
N ARG A 362 -31.39 -18.08 16.10
CA ARG A 362 -31.16 -17.98 17.55
C ARG A 362 -29.70 -18.22 17.91
N MET A 363 -29.04 -19.17 17.24
CA MET A 363 -27.61 -19.42 17.41
C MET A 363 -26.79 -18.20 16.97
N TYR A 364 -27.12 -17.60 15.83
CA TYR A 364 -26.46 -16.39 15.36
C TYR A 364 -26.66 -15.21 16.32
N GLU A 365 -27.89 -14.99 16.78
CA GLU A 365 -28.22 -13.95 17.77
C GLU A 365 -27.52 -14.20 19.11
N TYR A 366 -27.43 -15.45 19.56
CA TYR A 366 -26.71 -15.82 20.77
C TYR A 366 -25.21 -15.54 20.66
N LEU A 367 -24.60 -15.79 19.49
CA LEU A 367 -23.17 -15.59 19.28
C LEU A 367 -22.78 -14.12 19.07
N ASN A 368 -23.62 -13.34 18.38
CA ASN A 368 -23.25 -12.00 17.92
C ASN A 368 -24.08 -10.85 18.49
N TRP A 369 -25.20 -11.12 19.19
CA TRP A 369 -26.19 -10.14 19.71
C TRP A 369 -25.98 -8.68 19.25
N GLN A 370 -26.40 -8.39 18.03
CA GLN A 370 -26.28 -7.08 17.39
C GLN A 370 -27.54 -6.79 16.57
N PRO A 371 -28.61 -6.26 17.20
CA PRO A 371 -29.85 -5.95 16.48
C PRO A 371 -29.65 -4.87 15.40
N HIS A 372 -28.64 -4.01 15.56
CA HIS A 372 -28.27 -2.96 14.62
C HIS A 372 -26.77 -2.95 14.36
N PRO A 373 -26.24 -3.86 13.53
CA PRO A 373 -24.81 -3.93 13.28
C PRO A 373 -24.31 -2.69 12.53
N LEU A 374 -23.10 -2.25 12.84
CA LEU A 374 -22.51 -0.99 12.36
C LEU A 374 -22.15 -0.97 10.85
N GLY A 375 -22.48 -2.01 10.09
CA GLY A 375 -22.22 -2.13 8.64
C GLY A 375 -23.34 -1.56 7.77
N LYS A 376 -23.46 -0.24 7.65
CA LYS A 376 -24.41 0.36 6.69
C LYS A 376 -23.99 0.02 5.25
N LYS A 377 -24.95 -0.40 4.40
CA LYS A 377 -24.73 -0.74 2.98
C LYS A 377 -23.91 0.30 2.22
N TRP A 378 -24.15 1.60 2.48
CA TRP A 378 -23.46 2.68 1.79
C TRP A 378 -21.95 2.69 2.05
N MET A 379 -21.51 2.38 3.28
CA MET A 379 -20.10 2.42 3.65
C MET A 379 -19.33 1.25 3.01
N MET A 380 -19.98 0.09 2.94
CA MET A 380 -19.45 -1.05 2.18
C MET A 380 -19.33 -0.73 0.68
N TRP A 381 -20.36 -0.11 0.09
CA TRP A 381 -20.29 0.37 -1.31
C TRP A 381 -19.16 1.38 -1.52
N PHE A 382 -18.98 2.30 -0.59
CA PHE A 382 -17.91 3.30 -0.63
C PHE A 382 -16.53 2.65 -0.59
N PHE A 383 -16.24 1.76 0.36
CA PHE A 383 -14.96 1.06 0.43
C PHE A 383 -14.73 0.15 -0.78
N MET A 384 -15.78 -0.53 -1.27
CA MET A 384 -15.72 -1.34 -2.48
C MET A 384 -15.33 -0.51 -3.70
N TYR A 385 -15.95 0.67 -3.86
CA TYR A 385 -15.61 1.61 -4.92
C TYR A 385 -14.17 2.10 -4.77
N VAL A 386 -13.77 2.63 -3.62
CA VAL A 386 -12.41 3.14 -3.41
C VAL A 386 -11.34 2.08 -3.68
N ASP A 387 -11.56 0.84 -3.24
CA ASP A 387 -10.62 -0.27 -3.43
C ASP A 387 -10.51 -0.74 -4.90
N GLY A 388 -11.51 -0.45 -5.74
CA GLY A 388 -11.62 -1.05 -7.06
C GLY A 388 -12.19 -2.47 -7.04
N LEU A 389 -12.84 -2.88 -5.96
CA LEU A 389 -13.40 -4.23 -5.85
C LEU A 389 -14.61 -4.41 -6.78
N ASP A 390 -15.42 -3.37 -7.01
CA ASP A 390 -16.47 -3.34 -8.05
C ASP A 390 -15.89 -3.60 -9.46
N ILE A 391 -14.74 -3.00 -9.80
CA ILE A 391 -14.07 -3.22 -11.10
C ILE A 391 -13.68 -4.69 -11.22
N ARG A 392 -13.10 -5.27 -10.17
CA ARG A 392 -12.69 -6.68 -10.16
C ARG A 392 -13.90 -7.61 -10.22
N LEU A 393 -14.99 -7.30 -9.55
CA LEU A 393 -16.24 -8.06 -9.61
C LEU A 393 -16.91 -7.97 -11.00
N ARG A 394 -16.85 -6.82 -11.68
CA ARG A 394 -17.24 -6.67 -13.11
C ARG A 394 -16.35 -7.50 -14.03
N ALA A 395 -15.05 -7.53 -13.77
CA ALA A 395 -14.09 -8.34 -14.53
C ALA A 395 -14.29 -9.86 -14.33
N LEU A 396 -15.01 -10.25 -13.27
CA LEU A 396 -15.50 -11.62 -13.00
C LEU A 396 -16.95 -11.86 -13.48
N ARG A 397 -17.60 -10.87 -14.12
CA ARG A 397 -19.01 -10.92 -14.53
C ARG A 397 -20.01 -11.18 -13.39
N VAL A 398 -19.66 -10.73 -12.18
CA VAL A 398 -20.57 -10.71 -11.01
C VAL A 398 -21.44 -9.46 -11.02
N PHE A 399 -20.91 -8.35 -11.55
CA PHE A 399 -21.66 -7.13 -11.85
C PHE A 399 -21.71 -6.91 -13.36
N ASP A 400 -22.81 -6.35 -13.83
CA ASP A 400 -22.92 -5.86 -15.21
C ASP A 400 -22.33 -4.45 -15.38
N GLU A 401 -22.43 -3.90 -16.59
CA GLU A 401 -21.97 -2.54 -16.92
C GLU A 401 -22.73 -1.45 -16.14
N HIS A 402 -23.99 -1.70 -15.79
CA HIS A 402 -24.80 -0.77 -14.99
C HIS A 402 -24.55 -0.91 -13.48
N GLY A 403 -23.71 -1.87 -13.06
CA GLY A 403 -23.41 -2.11 -11.65
C GLY A 403 -24.51 -2.89 -10.92
N VAL A 404 -25.44 -3.51 -11.65
CA VAL A 404 -26.44 -4.40 -11.09
C VAL A 404 -25.80 -5.74 -10.81
N TRP A 405 -26.02 -6.25 -9.59
CA TRP A 405 -25.51 -7.53 -9.14
C TRP A 405 -26.23 -8.67 -9.86
N GLN A 406 -25.46 -9.55 -10.51
CA GLN A 406 -25.96 -10.67 -11.30
C GLN A 406 -25.78 -11.97 -10.50
N GLN A 407 -26.86 -12.45 -9.86
CA GLN A 407 -26.87 -13.66 -9.02
C GLN A 407 -26.58 -14.97 -9.79
N LYS A 408 -26.43 -14.92 -11.12
CA LYS A 408 -26.46 -16.09 -12.02
C LYS A 408 -25.12 -16.78 -12.30
N ASN A 409 -23.99 -16.29 -11.81
CA ASN A 409 -22.70 -16.93 -12.05
C ASN A 409 -22.14 -17.55 -10.76
N LYS A 410 -22.76 -18.63 -10.27
CA LYS A 410 -22.00 -19.62 -9.49
C LYS A 410 -20.87 -20.11 -10.42
N PRO A 411 -19.59 -20.01 -10.06
CA PRO A 411 -18.55 -20.61 -10.87
C PRO A 411 -18.86 -22.11 -11.02
N ALA A 412 -19.12 -22.54 -12.25
CA ALA A 412 -19.30 -23.94 -12.61
C ALA A 412 -17.95 -24.66 -12.57
N SER A 413 -17.28 -24.71 -11.40
CA SER A 413 -16.05 -25.47 -11.22
C SER A 413 -15.65 -25.68 -9.75
N MET A 414 -16.57 -26.06 -8.85
CA MET A 414 -16.15 -26.63 -7.54
C MET A 414 -16.96 -27.82 -7.02
N THR A 415 -17.95 -28.33 -7.77
CA THR A 415 -18.57 -29.63 -7.46
C THR A 415 -19.03 -30.32 -8.74
N GLU A 416 -18.07 -30.93 -9.44
CA GLU A 416 -18.35 -32.15 -10.20
C GLU A 416 -17.38 -33.23 -9.70
N LYS A 417 -17.65 -33.72 -8.48
CA LYS A 417 -17.41 -35.14 -8.17
C LYS A 417 -18.77 -35.81 -8.16
N LYS A 418 -19.14 -36.37 -9.32
CA LYS A 418 -20.16 -37.40 -9.42
C LYS A 418 -19.72 -38.65 -8.68
N HIS A 419 -20.73 -39.37 -8.19
CA HIS A 419 -20.73 -40.69 -7.53
C HIS A 419 -20.45 -40.65 -6.01
N SER A 420 -21.24 -41.28 -5.16
CA SER A 420 -22.22 -42.36 -5.35
C SER A 420 -23.24 -42.38 -4.22
N THR A 421 -24.45 -42.79 -4.57
CA THR A 421 -25.54 -43.29 -3.73
C THR A 421 -25.02 -44.09 -2.53
N ILE A 422 -25.37 -43.68 -1.31
CA ILE A 422 -25.29 -44.53 -0.11
C ILE A 422 -26.74 -44.75 0.33
N GLN A 423 -27.18 -46.00 0.26
CA GLN A 423 -28.46 -46.45 0.80
C GLN A 423 -28.46 -46.34 2.33
N PRO A 424 -29.63 -46.16 2.96
CA PRO A 424 -29.73 -46.16 4.42
C PRO A 424 -29.49 -47.58 4.94
N ILE A 425 -28.59 -47.72 5.91
CA ILE A 425 -28.51 -48.91 6.75
C ILE A 425 -29.41 -48.66 7.97
N VAL A 426 -30.25 -49.67 8.22
CA VAL A 426 -31.21 -49.86 9.32
C VAL A 426 -30.62 -49.57 10.69
#